data_AF-A0A4Z2FH50-F1
#
_entry.id   AF-A0A4Z2FH50-F1
#
_cell.length_a   1.000
_cell.length_b   1.000
_cell.length_c   1.000
_cell.angle_alpha   90.00
_cell.angle_beta   90.00
_cell.angle_gamma   90.00
#
_symmetry.space_group_name_H-M   'P 1'
#
loop_
_entity.id
_entity.type
_entity.pdbx_description
1 polymer ?
#
loop_
_entity_poly.entity_id
_entity_poly.type
_entity_poly.pdbx_seq_one_letter_code
_entity_poly.pdbx_strand_id
1 'polypeptide(L)'
;MGLQSVYPGQGRVPRPLSKHLPSHLNSRLPERSSLTSCESQEDPVRPQEDLSVPRRTLSVPRRTCPSPGGPCPSPGGPCPSPGGPVRPQEDLSVPRRTLSVPRRTLSVPRRMDMSGLGVCGLIVPQEDMPFCDTGICPDIIMNPHGYPSRMTVGKLIELLAGKAGVLDGRFHYGTAFGGSKVKDVCEDLVRYGYNYQGKDYVTSGITGEPLEAYIYFGPVYYQKLKHMVLDKMHARARGPRAVLTRQPTEGRSRDGGLRLGEMERDCLIGYGASMLLLERLMISSDAFEVDVCGQCGLLGYSGWCHYCKSSCHVSSLRIPYACKLLFQELQSMNIIPRLKLSRYND
;
A
#
# COMPACT_ATOMS: atom_id res chain seq x y z
N MET A 1 4.16 9.82 32.51
CA MET A 1 3.50 9.21 33.69
C MET A 1 3.93 7.75 33.75
N GLY A 2 4.67 7.39 34.82
CA GLY A 2 4.72 6.05 35.40
C GLY A 2 5.32 4.90 34.59
N LEU A 3 6.63 4.69 34.74
CA LEU A 3 7.22 3.34 34.76
C LEU A 3 6.57 2.53 35.88
N GLN A 4 6.08 1.32 35.57
CA GLN A 4 5.78 0.32 36.60
C GLN A 4 6.20 -1.06 36.10
N SER A 5 7.36 -1.47 36.62
CA SER A 5 7.83 -2.83 36.77
C SER A 5 6.86 -3.66 37.62
N VAL A 6 6.49 -4.85 37.16
CA VAL A 6 5.97 -5.92 38.02
C VAL A 6 6.61 -7.23 37.57
N TYR A 7 7.68 -7.62 38.27
CA TYR A 7 8.12 -9.00 38.35
C TYR A 7 7.19 -9.76 39.30
N PRO A 8 6.91 -11.04 39.03
CA PRO A 8 6.76 -12.00 40.11
C PRO A 8 7.62 -13.25 39.90
N GLY A 9 8.34 -13.62 40.96
CA GLY A 9 8.43 -15.01 41.39
C GLY A 9 9.64 -15.82 40.93
N GLN A 10 10.65 -15.88 41.80
CA GLN A 10 11.62 -16.98 41.85
C GLN A 10 10.89 -18.34 41.93
N GLY A 11 11.22 -19.25 41.04
CA GLY A 11 10.78 -20.65 41.07
C GLY A 11 11.89 -21.55 40.54
N ARG A 12 12.39 -22.44 41.41
CA ARG A 12 13.54 -23.33 41.23
C ARG A 12 13.57 -24.11 39.90
N VAL A 13 14.78 -24.22 39.35
CA VAL A 13 15.20 -25.18 38.33
C VAL A 13 15.01 -26.63 38.82
N PRO A 14 14.45 -27.52 38.01
CA PRO A 14 14.75 -28.95 38.07
C PRO A 14 15.40 -29.43 36.76
N ARG A 15 16.64 -29.91 36.86
CA ARG A 15 17.25 -30.80 35.85
C ARG A 15 16.53 -32.17 35.90
N PRO A 16 16.39 -32.87 34.76
CA PRO A 16 16.44 -34.33 34.75
C PRO A 16 17.61 -34.78 33.86
N LEU A 17 18.67 -35.34 34.45
CA LEU A 17 18.88 -36.78 34.70
C LEU A 17 18.97 -37.60 33.40
N SER A 18 20.22 -37.92 33.06
CA SER A 18 20.60 -38.98 32.13
C SER A 18 20.01 -40.31 32.58
N LYS A 19 19.38 -41.03 31.65
CA LYS A 19 19.14 -42.46 31.78
C LYS A 19 19.52 -43.16 30.48
N HIS A 20 20.43 -44.10 30.66
CA HIS A 20 20.94 -45.09 29.72
C HIS A 20 19.91 -46.21 29.46
N LEU A 21 20.11 -46.88 28.29
CA LEU A 21 19.70 -48.24 27.86
C LEU A 21 18.28 -48.45 27.27
N PRO A 22 18.05 -49.51 26.44
CA PRO A 22 18.98 -50.32 25.62
C PRO A 22 18.49 -50.61 24.17
N SER A 23 19.38 -51.27 23.43
CA SER A 23 19.25 -51.90 22.10
C SER A 23 18.23 -53.05 22.00
N HIS A 24 17.91 -53.38 20.73
CA HIS A 24 17.22 -54.55 20.18
C HIS A 24 15.72 -54.40 19.84
N LEU A 25 15.43 -54.33 18.54
CA LEU A 25 14.62 -55.37 17.90
C LEU A 25 14.90 -55.41 16.39
N ASN A 26 15.50 -56.53 15.96
CA ASN A 26 15.53 -56.96 14.57
C ASN A 26 14.10 -57.30 14.10
N SER A 27 13.71 -56.85 12.92
CA SER A 27 12.88 -57.68 12.05
C SER A 27 13.36 -57.54 10.61
N ARG A 28 13.74 -58.69 10.06
CA ARG A 28 14.29 -58.89 8.72
C ARG A 28 13.14 -59.09 7.72
N LEU A 29 13.26 -58.40 6.59
CA LEU A 29 13.09 -58.89 5.20
C LEU A 29 11.67 -59.19 4.67
N PRO A 30 11.42 -59.11 3.33
CA PRO A 30 12.36 -59.45 2.27
C PRO A 30 12.56 -58.47 1.10
N GLU A 31 13.73 -58.68 0.50
CA GLU A 31 14.19 -58.28 -0.82
C GLU A 31 13.16 -58.61 -1.92
N ARG A 32 13.04 -57.71 -2.90
CA ARG A 32 12.79 -58.08 -4.29
C ARG A 32 13.82 -57.41 -5.18
N SER A 33 14.51 -58.25 -5.92
CA SER A 33 15.55 -57.98 -6.88
C SER A 33 15.00 -57.46 -8.22
N SER A 34 15.84 -56.61 -8.83
CA SER A 34 16.08 -56.46 -10.27
C SER A 34 14.91 -56.18 -11.22
N LEU A 35 14.87 -54.96 -11.74
CA LEU A 35 14.81 -54.71 -13.18
C LEU A 35 15.69 -53.50 -13.53
N THR A 36 16.81 -53.81 -14.17
CA THR A 36 17.65 -52.92 -14.96
C THR A 36 16.89 -52.44 -16.19
N SER A 37 16.89 -51.14 -16.48
CA SER A 37 17.08 -50.62 -17.84
C SER A 37 17.11 -49.09 -17.91
N CYS A 38 18.13 -48.61 -18.62
CA CYS A 38 18.19 -47.38 -19.40
C CYS A 38 18.54 -46.08 -18.66
N GLU A 39 19.85 -45.85 -18.64
CA GLU A 39 20.51 -44.58 -18.84
C GLU A 39 19.74 -43.60 -19.75
N SER A 40 19.61 -42.37 -19.27
CA SER A 40 19.75 -41.18 -20.10
C SER A 40 20.48 -40.13 -19.26
N GLN A 41 21.79 -40.09 -19.43
CA GLN A 41 22.63 -38.95 -19.08
C GLN A 41 22.11 -37.73 -19.85
N GLU A 42 21.62 -36.72 -19.15
CA GLU A 42 21.59 -35.35 -19.67
C GLU A 42 22.49 -34.52 -18.76
N ASP A 43 23.65 -34.15 -19.30
CA ASP A 43 24.64 -33.31 -18.64
C ASP A 43 24.07 -31.92 -18.32
N PRO A 44 24.48 -31.30 -17.21
CA PRO A 44 24.01 -29.98 -16.83
C PRO A 44 24.64 -28.89 -17.70
N VAL A 45 23.82 -28.18 -18.48
CA VAL A 45 24.21 -26.94 -19.13
C VAL A 45 24.48 -25.88 -18.06
N ARG A 46 25.76 -25.65 -17.75
CA ARG A 46 26.24 -24.44 -17.07
C ARG A 46 26.05 -23.24 -18.00
N PRO A 47 25.72 -22.06 -17.45
CA PRO A 47 26.32 -20.83 -17.94
C PRO A 47 27.25 -20.27 -16.87
N GLN A 48 28.54 -20.23 -17.20
CA GLN A 48 29.55 -19.46 -16.50
C GLN A 48 29.44 -17.96 -16.87
N GLU A 49 29.51 -17.16 -15.82
CA GLU A 49 30.20 -15.87 -15.70
C GLU A 49 29.54 -14.54 -16.15
N ASP A 50 29.72 -13.59 -15.22
CA ASP A 50 29.34 -12.20 -15.22
C ASP A 50 29.88 -11.42 -16.43
N LEU A 51 29.04 -10.57 -17.04
CA LEU A 51 29.53 -9.34 -17.64
C LEU A 51 28.45 -8.26 -17.66
N SER A 52 28.76 -7.15 -17.02
CA SER A 52 28.02 -5.89 -17.04
C SER A 52 27.95 -5.31 -18.47
N VAL A 53 26.75 -5.13 -19.03
CA VAL A 53 26.55 -4.24 -20.19
C VAL A 53 25.19 -3.51 -20.08
N PRO A 54 25.12 -2.17 -20.23
CA PRO A 54 23.89 -1.41 -20.14
C PRO A 54 23.14 -1.28 -21.49
N ARG A 55 21.80 -1.20 -21.39
CA ARG A 55 20.82 -0.58 -22.31
C ARG A 55 20.90 -0.88 -23.82
N ARG A 56 19.97 -1.70 -24.30
CA ARG A 56 19.23 -1.45 -25.55
C ARG A 56 17.75 -1.79 -25.38
N THR A 57 16.90 -0.77 -25.54
CA THR A 57 15.44 -0.86 -25.60
C THR A 57 15.02 -1.62 -26.86
N LEU A 58 14.43 -2.80 -26.68
CA LEU A 58 13.63 -3.48 -27.69
C LEU A 58 12.32 -2.69 -27.91
N SER A 59 12.25 -1.96 -29.01
CA SER A 59 11.01 -1.37 -29.52
C SER A 59 10.17 -2.47 -30.17
N VAL A 60 9.07 -2.87 -29.55
CA VAL A 60 8.01 -3.65 -30.21
C VAL A 60 7.04 -2.65 -30.86
N PRO A 61 6.87 -2.63 -32.20
CA PRO A 61 5.85 -1.79 -32.81
C PRO A 61 4.47 -2.42 -32.62
N ARG A 62 3.61 -1.78 -31.81
CA ARG A 62 2.18 -2.10 -31.78
C ARG A 62 1.50 -1.48 -33.01
N ARG A 63 0.89 -2.34 -33.83
CA ARG A 63 -0.07 -1.95 -34.86
C ARG A 63 -1.19 -1.10 -34.23
N THR A 64 -1.33 0.14 -34.66
CA THR A 64 -2.48 1.00 -34.35
C THR A 64 -3.64 0.62 -35.27
N CYS A 65 -4.73 0.14 -34.68
CA CYS A 65 -6.04 0.09 -35.33
C CYS A 65 -6.60 1.53 -35.38
N PRO A 66 -7.22 1.99 -36.47
CA PRO A 66 -7.88 3.29 -36.49
C PRO A 66 -9.25 3.21 -35.82
N SER A 67 -9.50 4.08 -34.84
CA SER A 67 -10.84 4.38 -34.32
C SER A 67 -11.51 5.46 -35.18
N PRO A 68 -12.71 5.25 -35.74
CA PRO A 68 -13.45 6.29 -36.44
C PRO A 68 -14.33 7.08 -35.47
N GLY A 69 -14.37 8.41 -35.59
CA GLY A 69 -15.38 9.23 -34.92
C GLY A 69 -14.92 10.63 -34.51
N GLY A 70 -14.91 11.56 -35.45
CA GLY A 70 -14.92 13.01 -35.20
C GLY A 70 -16.01 13.68 -36.06
N PRO A 71 -16.72 14.70 -35.57
CA PRO A 71 -18.00 15.12 -36.13
C PRO A 71 -17.90 15.96 -37.40
N CYS A 72 -18.88 15.79 -38.30
CA CYS A 72 -19.06 16.53 -39.54
C CYS A 72 -19.41 18.01 -39.29
N PRO A 73 -18.90 18.96 -40.10
CA PRO A 73 -19.43 20.32 -40.17
C PRO A 73 -20.64 20.42 -41.11
N SER A 74 -21.46 21.44 -40.88
CA SER A 74 -22.75 21.77 -41.50
C SER A 74 -22.74 21.96 -43.03
N PRO A 75 -23.90 21.82 -43.71
CA PRO A 75 -23.97 21.76 -45.18
C PRO A 75 -23.92 23.16 -45.80
N GLY A 76 -23.00 23.38 -46.76
CA GLY A 76 -22.99 24.61 -47.58
C GLY A 76 -21.65 25.08 -48.15
N GLY A 77 -20.53 24.38 -47.92
CA GLY A 77 -19.22 24.76 -48.49
C GLY A 77 -18.80 23.88 -49.68
N PRO A 78 -18.15 24.42 -50.73
CA PRO A 78 -17.71 23.64 -51.89
C PRO A 78 -16.55 22.69 -51.54
N CYS A 79 -16.60 21.48 -52.10
CA CYS A 79 -15.56 20.45 -51.96
C CYS A 79 -14.24 20.88 -52.62
N PRO A 80 -13.07 20.73 -51.95
CA PRO A 80 -11.79 21.00 -52.58
C PRO A 80 -11.35 19.86 -53.50
N SER A 81 -10.85 20.21 -54.68
CA SER A 81 -10.30 19.30 -55.70
C SER A 81 -8.96 18.67 -55.28
N PRO A 82 -8.63 17.45 -55.76
CA PRO A 82 -7.40 16.76 -55.38
C PRO A 82 -6.26 17.16 -56.31
N GLY A 83 -5.23 17.84 -55.78
CA GLY A 83 -4.05 18.16 -56.58
C GLY A 83 -3.17 19.25 -55.96
N GLY A 84 -2.41 18.88 -54.93
CA GLY A 84 -1.31 19.70 -54.42
C GLY A 84 -0.30 18.81 -53.69
N PRO A 85 1.02 19.09 -53.80
CA PRO A 85 2.04 18.26 -53.16
C PRO A 85 1.87 18.35 -51.64
N VAL A 86 1.64 17.19 -51.03
CA VAL A 86 1.63 17.02 -49.57
C VAL A 86 3.02 17.38 -49.06
N ARG A 87 3.15 18.55 -48.43
CA ARG A 87 4.32 18.86 -47.61
C ARG A 87 4.41 17.78 -46.53
N PRO A 88 5.57 17.16 -46.29
CA PRO A 88 5.69 16.18 -45.21
C PRO A 88 5.22 16.86 -43.92
N GLN A 89 4.20 16.29 -43.31
CA GLN A 89 3.79 16.67 -41.97
C GLN A 89 4.99 16.26 -41.10
N GLU A 90 5.80 17.24 -40.69
CA GLU A 90 6.87 16.99 -39.74
C GLU A 90 6.23 16.34 -38.53
N ASP A 91 6.48 15.03 -38.35
CA ASP A 91 6.18 14.33 -37.12
C ASP A 91 6.92 15.07 -36.03
N LEU A 92 6.22 15.99 -35.35
CA LEU A 92 6.74 16.70 -34.19
C LEU A 92 6.99 15.63 -33.13
N SER A 93 8.18 15.03 -33.15
CA SER A 93 8.60 14.02 -32.21
C SER A 93 8.66 14.70 -30.85
N VAL A 94 7.56 14.67 -30.10
CA VAL A 94 7.56 15.15 -28.73
C VAL A 94 8.65 14.34 -28.02
N PRO A 95 9.75 14.97 -27.58
CA PRO A 95 10.87 14.22 -27.03
C PRO A 95 10.38 13.53 -25.77
N ARG A 96 10.26 12.19 -25.81
CA ARG A 96 9.93 11.37 -24.65
C ARG A 96 11.10 11.43 -23.67
N ARG A 97 11.10 12.43 -22.80
CA ARG A 97 12.06 12.54 -21.71
C ARG A 97 11.74 11.48 -20.67
N THR A 98 12.57 10.44 -20.60
CA THR A 98 12.49 9.44 -19.53
C THR A 98 13.20 9.99 -18.31
N LEU A 99 12.45 10.30 -17.25
CA LEU A 99 13.00 10.68 -15.96
C LEU A 99 13.19 9.42 -15.11
N SER A 100 14.44 9.07 -14.79
CA SER A 100 14.76 8.01 -13.86
C SER A 100 15.20 8.60 -12.52
N VAL A 101 14.42 8.36 -11.46
CA VAL A 101 14.74 8.80 -10.10
C VAL A 101 15.14 7.56 -9.28
N PRO A 102 16.43 7.37 -8.94
CA PRO A 102 16.83 6.27 -8.07
C PRO A 102 16.32 6.54 -6.66
N ARG A 103 15.55 5.59 -6.10
CA ARG A 103 14.98 5.72 -4.76
C ARG A 103 15.54 4.63 -3.84
N ARG A 104 16.28 5.04 -2.81
CA ARG A 104 16.71 4.14 -1.73
C ARG A 104 15.50 3.68 -0.91
N THR A 105 15.59 2.48 -0.36
CA THR A 105 14.53 1.82 0.42
C THR A 105 14.20 2.52 1.76
N LEU A 106 14.89 3.63 2.07
CA LEU A 106 14.67 4.49 3.25
C LEU A 106 13.21 4.93 3.40
N SER A 107 12.48 5.13 2.31
CA SER A 107 11.05 5.44 2.36
C SER A 107 10.26 4.15 2.50
N VAL A 108 9.70 3.90 3.69
CA VAL A 108 8.83 2.79 4.09
C VAL A 108 8.08 2.17 2.90
N PRO A 109 8.67 1.18 2.22
CA PRO A 109 8.04 0.55 1.08
C PRO A 109 7.13 -0.55 1.61
N ARG A 110 6.02 -0.78 0.91
CA ARG A 110 5.33 -2.04 1.11
C ARG A 110 6.22 -3.17 0.59
N ARG A 111 6.49 -4.15 1.45
CA ARG A 111 7.09 -5.41 1.07
C ARG A 111 5.99 -6.47 1.04
N MET A 112 6.03 -7.30 0.03
CA MET A 112 5.14 -8.44 -0.10
C MET A 112 5.94 -9.71 0.04
N ASP A 113 5.51 -10.52 0.97
CA ASP A 113 5.72 -11.95 0.91
C ASP A 113 4.54 -12.60 0.21
N MET A 114 4.77 -13.79 -0.34
CA MET A 114 3.75 -14.62 -0.97
C MET A 114 2.50 -14.85 -0.10
N SER A 115 2.59 -14.63 1.22
CA SER A 115 1.53 -14.80 2.21
C SER A 115 1.14 -13.53 3.00
N GLY A 116 1.83 -12.40 2.83
CA GLY A 116 1.69 -11.25 3.72
C GLY A 116 2.13 -9.91 3.13
N LEU A 117 1.27 -8.90 3.25
CA LEU A 117 1.61 -7.51 2.98
C LEU A 117 2.13 -6.86 4.27
N GLY A 118 3.38 -6.43 4.24
CA GLY A 118 4.04 -5.73 5.34
C GLY A 118 4.41 -4.30 4.96
N VAL A 119 4.52 -3.45 5.98
CA VAL A 119 5.04 -2.09 5.89
C VAL A 119 6.28 -2.04 6.79
N CYS A 120 7.36 -1.39 6.36
CA CYS A 120 8.53 -1.21 7.23
C CYS A 120 8.18 -0.31 8.42
N GLY A 121 8.22 -0.86 9.65
CA GLY A 121 7.94 -0.10 10.87
C GLY A 121 9.16 0.64 11.40
N LEU A 122 10.31 -0.05 11.48
CA LEU A 122 11.55 0.47 12.03
C LEU A 122 12.73 0.03 11.16
N ILE A 123 13.71 0.92 11.01
CA ILE A 123 15.02 0.62 10.41
C ILE A 123 16.03 0.73 11.54
N VAL A 124 16.69 -0.37 11.84
CA VAL A 124 17.62 -0.54 12.95
C VAL A 124 19.03 -0.70 12.37
N PRO A 125 20.08 -0.14 12.99
CA PRO A 125 21.46 -0.42 12.58
C PRO A 125 21.82 -1.90 12.78
N GLN A 126 22.88 -2.37 12.14
CA GLN A 126 23.25 -3.78 12.19
C GLN A 126 23.73 -4.23 13.59
N GLU A 127 24.30 -3.32 14.38
CA GLU A 127 24.81 -3.59 15.74
C GLU A 127 23.72 -3.98 16.74
N ASP A 128 22.53 -3.40 16.60
CA ASP A 128 21.38 -3.68 17.47
C ASP A 128 20.62 -4.95 17.05
N MET A 129 20.93 -5.51 15.87
CA MET A 129 20.26 -6.71 15.38
C MET A 129 20.74 -7.95 16.14
N PRO A 130 19.84 -8.91 16.41
CA PRO A 130 20.23 -10.16 17.04
C PRO A 130 21.08 -10.99 16.07
N PHE A 131 22.11 -11.67 16.57
CA PHE A 131 23.08 -12.41 15.76
C PHE A 131 23.19 -13.87 16.20
N CYS A 132 23.41 -14.75 15.22
CA CYS A 132 23.67 -16.17 15.46
C CYS A 132 25.14 -16.41 15.86
N ASP A 133 25.48 -17.60 16.36
CA ASP A 133 26.87 -17.96 16.71
C ASP A 133 27.84 -17.86 15.52
N THR A 134 27.31 -17.97 14.30
CA THR A 134 28.05 -17.77 13.04
C THR A 134 28.23 -16.30 12.67
N GLY A 135 27.67 -15.36 13.43
CA GLY A 135 27.69 -13.93 13.18
C GLY A 135 26.65 -13.43 12.18
N ILE A 136 25.72 -14.29 11.74
CA ILE A 136 24.67 -13.89 10.78
C ILE A 136 23.61 -13.05 11.51
N CYS A 137 23.37 -11.84 11.00
CA CYS A 137 22.29 -10.94 11.44
C CYS A 137 21.15 -10.96 10.39
N PRO A 138 19.87 -10.85 10.81
CA PRO A 138 18.74 -10.82 9.89
C PRO A 138 18.62 -9.48 9.15
N ASP A 139 18.27 -9.53 7.86
CA ASP A 139 17.90 -8.34 7.10
C ASP A 139 16.48 -7.83 7.43
N ILE A 140 15.57 -8.76 7.77
CA ILE A 140 14.15 -8.50 8.02
C ILE A 140 13.70 -9.36 9.20
N ILE A 141 13.09 -8.72 10.19
CA ILE A 141 12.43 -9.41 11.30
C ILE A 141 10.93 -9.41 11.05
N MET A 142 10.32 -10.60 11.08
CA MET A 142 8.88 -10.78 10.94
C MET A 142 8.26 -11.19 12.27
N ASN A 143 7.14 -10.54 12.61
CA ASN A 143 6.39 -10.86 13.82
C ASN A 143 5.67 -12.22 13.68
N PRO A 144 5.82 -13.16 14.64
CA PRO A 144 5.16 -14.46 14.58
C PRO A 144 3.62 -14.41 14.67
N HIS A 145 3.01 -13.33 15.15
CA HIS A 145 1.54 -13.23 15.29
C HIS A 145 0.76 -13.35 13.97
N GLY A 146 1.42 -13.15 12.83
CA GLY A 146 0.79 -13.32 11.51
C GLY A 146 0.49 -14.77 11.15
N TYR A 147 1.24 -15.75 11.67
CA TYR A 147 1.15 -17.14 11.24
C TYR A 147 -0.12 -17.87 11.75
N PRO A 148 -0.52 -17.78 13.03
CA PRO A 148 -1.65 -18.55 13.55
C PRO A 148 -2.99 -18.18 12.88
N SER A 149 -3.21 -16.89 12.66
CA SER A 149 -4.47 -16.38 12.08
C SER A 149 -4.57 -16.62 10.58
N ARG A 150 -3.46 -16.53 9.85
CA ARG A 150 -3.44 -16.69 8.38
C ARG A 150 -3.17 -18.13 7.95
N MET A 151 -2.72 -18.99 8.85
CA MET A 151 -2.39 -20.39 8.60
C MET A 151 -1.41 -20.59 7.44
N THR A 152 -0.48 -19.64 7.23
CA THR A 152 0.46 -19.66 6.11
C THR A 152 1.68 -20.53 6.42
N VAL A 153 1.45 -21.84 6.56
CA VAL A 153 2.50 -22.84 6.89
C VAL A 153 3.52 -22.98 5.76
N GLY A 154 3.12 -22.72 4.51
CA GLY A 154 4.02 -22.77 3.36
C GLY A 154 5.26 -21.88 3.49
N LYS A 155 5.13 -20.72 4.16
CA LYS A 155 6.26 -19.80 4.40
C LYS A 155 7.27 -20.37 5.41
N LEU A 156 6.79 -21.15 6.37
CA LEU A 156 7.66 -21.87 7.30
C LEU A 156 8.45 -22.95 6.55
N ILE A 157 7.79 -23.70 5.67
CA ILE A 157 8.44 -24.73 4.84
C ILE A 157 9.43 -24.10 3.85
N GLU A 158 9.09 -22.97 3.23
CA GLU A 158 9.96 -22.20 2.33
C GLU A 158 11.29 -21.84 3.01
N LEU A 159 11.23 -21.37 4.27
CA LEU A 159 12.44 -21.01 5.03
C LEU A 159 13.34 -22.22 5.30
N LEU A 160 12.76 -23.38 5.68
CA LEU A 160 13.53 -24.62 5.89
C LEU A 160 14.21 -25.08 4.60
N ALA A 161 13.43 -25.19 3.51
CA ALA A 161 13.94 -25.62 2.23
C ALA A 161 14.97 -24.65 1.66
N GLY A 162 14.75 -23.33 1.84
CA GLY A 162 15.71 -22.30 1.46
C GLY A 162 17.01 -22.42 2.24
N LYS A 163 16.94 -22.65 3.55
CA LYS A 163 18.13 -22.82 4.41
C LYS A 163 18.94 -24.05 4.02
N ALA A 164 18.30 -25.21 3.88
CA ALA A 164 18.98 -26.44 3.44
C ALA A 164 19.58 -26.27 2.03
N GLY A 165 18.83 -25.67 1.12
CA GLY A 165 19.29 -25.46 -0.27
C GLY A 165 20.54 -24.60 -0.38
N VAL A 166 20.66 -23.55 0.43
CA VAL A 166 21.86 -22.70 0.44
C VAL A 166 23.07 -23.43 1.01
N LEU A 167 22.89 -24.35 1.95
CA LEU A 167 23.97 -25.14 2.55
C LEU A 167 24.45 -26.26 1.63
N ASP A 168 23.52 -26.97 0.97
CA ASP A 168 23.81 -28.05 0.02
C ASP A 168 24.24 -27.53 -1.36
N GLY A 169 24.02 -26.23 -1.64
CA GLY A 169 24.21 -25.64 -2.97
C GLY A 169 23.16 -26.10 -3.99
N ARG A 170 21.95 -26.40 -3.53
CA ARG A 170 20.84 -26.93 -4.34
C ARG A 170 19.63 -25.99 -4.32
N PHE A 171 18.92 -25.92 -5.43
CA PHE A 171 17.61 -25.26 -5.46
C PHE A 171 16.51 -26.28 -5.15
N HIS A 172 15.87 -26.14 -3.99
CA HIS A 172 14.70 -26.95 -3.66
C HIS A 172 13.45 -26.46 -4.37
N TYR A 173 12.60 -27.40 -4.78
CA TYR A 173 11.36 -27.11 -5.49
C TYR A 173 10.17 -27.14 -4.53
N GLY A 174 9.37 -26.07 -4.55
CA GLY A 174 8.09 -25.96 -3.83
C GLY A 174 6.89 -26.00 -4.79
N THR A 175 6.87 -26.95 -5.72
CA THR A 175 5.78 -27.06 -6.72
C THR A 175 4.45 -27.46 -6.08
N ALA A 176 3.34 -26.99 -6.65
CA ALA A 176 2.00 -27.33 -6.17
C ALA A 176 1.79 -28.85 -6.19
N PHE A 177 1.22 -29.39 -5.10
CA PHE A 177 0.97 -30.82 -4.90
C PHE A 177 2.22 -31.73 -4.92
N GLY A 178 3.42 -31.14 -4.96
CA GLY A 178 4.69 -31.86 -5.05
C GLY A 178 5.77 -31.19 -4.20
N GLY A 179 6.98 -31.20 -4.72
CA GLY A 179 8.14 -30.56 -4.10
C GLY A 179 8.89 -31.42 -3.08
N SER A 180 9.98 -30.83 -2.57
CA SER A 180 10.86 -31.44 -1.57
C SER A 180 10.10 -31.68 -0.26
N LYS A 181 10.25 -32.88 0.32
CA LYS A 181 9.57 -33.22 1.58
C LYS A 181 10.33 -32.63 2.76
N VAL A 182 9.59 -32.26 3.80
CA VAL A 182 10.16 -31.66 5.02
C VAL A 182 11.15 -32.61 5.70
N LYS A 183 10.93 -33.93 5.64
CA LYS A 183 11.82 -34.93 6.26
C LYS A 183 13.23 -34.87 5.67
N ASP A 184 13.33 -34.90 4.35
CA ASP A 184 14.59 -34.83 3.62
C ASP A 184 15.33 -33.53 3.96
N VAL A 185 14.63 -32.39 3.92
CA VAL A 185 15.18 -31.07 4.27
C VAL A 185 15.67 -31.01 5.73
N CYS A 186 14.96 -31.65 6.67
CA CYS A 186 15.38 -31.74 8.06
C CYS A 186 16.68 -32.55 8.22
N GLU A 187 16.81 -33.66 7.48
CA GLU A 187 18.02 -34.48 7.47
C GLU A 187 19.20 -33.69 6.88
N ASP A 188 18.96 -32.95 5.80
CA ASP A 188 19.93 -32.04 5.19
C ASP A 188 20.46 -31.04 6.23
N LEU A 189 19.59 -30.33 6.96
CA LEU A 189 20.01 -29.38 7.99
C LEU A 189 20.86 -30.03 9.09
N VAL A 190 20.49 -31.24 9.53
CA VAL A 190 21.25 -31.97 10.57
C VAL A 190 22.64 -32.37 10.07
N ARG A 191 22.78 -32.74 8.78
CA ARG A 191 24.08 -33.06 8.18
C ARG A 191 25.08 -31.89 8.27
N TYR A 192 24.59 -30.65 8.23
CA TYR A 192 25.39 -29.43 8.37
C TYR A 192 25.44 -28.88 9.80
N GLY A 193 24.96 -29.63 10.80
CA GLY A 193 25.02 -29.23 12.21
C GLY A 193 23.98 -28.19 12.63
N TYR A 194 22.99 -27.90 11.80
CA TYR A 194 21.84 -27.07 12.18
C TYR A 194 20.74 -27.90 12.82
N ASN A 195 19.84 -27.21 13.53
CA ASN A 195 18.66 -27.85 14.10
C ASN A 195 17.70 -28.32 13.00
N TYR A 196 17.14 -29.52 13.13
CA TYR A 196 16.17 -30.08 12.20
C TYR A 196 14.92 -29.20 12.04
N GLN A 197 14.55 -28.42 13.07
CA GLN A 197 13.44 -27.46 13.00
C GLN A 197 13.83 -26.10 12.42
N GLY A 198 15.08 -25.86 12.00
CA GLY A 198 15.52 -24.54 11.50
C GLY A 198 15.49 -23.41 12.53
N LYS A 199 15.37 -23.75 13.82
CA LYS A 199 15.46 -22.79 14.93
C LYS A 199 16.90 -22.73 15.43
N ASP A 200 17.44 -21.53 15.45
CA ASP A 200 18.81 -21.27 15.87
C ASP A 200 18.86 -20.61 17.26
N TYR A 201 20.00 -20.76 17.91
CA TYR A 201 20.33 -20.00 19.10
C TYR A 201 20.84 -18.62 18.68
N VAL A 202 20.28 -17.58 19.29
CA VAL A 202 20.51 -16.20 18.86
C VAL A 202 20.75 -15.33 20.09
N THR A 203 21.75 -14.45 19.99
CA THR A 203 22.12 -13.50 21.03
C THR A 203 21.55 -12.12 20.71
N SER A 204 21.10 -11.40 21.74
CA SER A 204 20.59 -10.04 21.61
C SER A 204 21.74 -9.07 21.29
N GLY A 205 21.61 -8.28 20.22
CA GLY A 205 22.60 -7.25 19.88
C GLY A 205 22.65 -6.09 20.88
N ILE A 206 21.53 -5.81 21.54
CA ILE A 206 21.42 -4.67 22.49
C ILE A 206 22.03 -5.01 23.84
N THR A 207 21.69 -6.18 24.40
CA THR A 207 22.11 -6.58 25.75
C THR A 207 23.34 -7.48 25.75
N GLY A 208 23.66 -8.14 24.64
CA GLY A 208 24.71 -9.15 24.56
C GLY A 208 24.33 -10.48 25.24
N GLU A 209 23.13 -10.57 25.81
CA GLU A 209 22.63 -11.78 26.46
C GLU A 209 21.91 -12.69 25.45
N PRO A 210 21.94 -14.02 25.65
CA PRO A 210 21.21 -14.93 24.79
C PRO A 210 19.71 -14.78 24.95
N LEU A 211 18.98 -14.93 23.84
CA LEU A 211 17.53 -14.91 23.88
C LEU A 211 17.00 -16.19 24.54
N GLU A 212 15.98 -16.06 25.39
CA GLU A 212 15.37 -17.19 26.11
C GLU A 212 14.75 -18.23 25.17
N ALA A 213 14.25 -17.79 24.01
CA ALA A 213 13.61 -18.63 23.02
C ALA A 213 14.48 -18.76 21.76
N TYR A 214 14.50 -19.96 21.18
CA TYR A 214 15.11 -20.18 19.88
C TYR A 214 14.36 -19.44 18.78
N ILE A 215 15.12 -18.79 17.90
CA ILE A 215 14.57 -17.97 16.83
C ILE A 215 14.55 -18.76 15.54
N TYR A 216 13.43 -18.69 14.82
CA TYR A 216 13.31 -19.31 13.52
C TYR A 216 14.03 -18.47 12.47
N PHE A 217 15.08 -19.03 11.86
CA PHE A 217 16.05 -18.26 11.09
C PHE A 217 16.41 -18.94 9.77
N GLY A 218 16.31 -18.20 8.66
CA GLY A 218 16.65 -18.70 7.33
C GLY A 218 16.29 -17.74 6.20
N PRO A 219 16.73 -18.04 4.97
CA PRO A 219 16.49 -17.21 3.80
C PRO A 219 15.04 -17.32 3.34
N VAL A 220 14.46 -16.18 2.99
CA VAL A 220 13.07 -16.07 2.58
C VAL A 220 12.97 -15.07 1.44
N TYR A 221 12.18 -15.38 0.41
CA TYR A 221 12.04 -14.48 -0.72
C TYR A 221 11.00 -13.37 -0.46
N TYR A 222 11.46 -12.11 -0.50
CA TYR A 222 10.65 -10.90 -0.35
C TYR A 222 10.60 -10.09 -1.65
N GLN A 223 9.41 -9.61 -2.02
CA GLN A 223 9.22 -8.71 -3.16
C GLN A 223 8.94 -7.27 -2.71
N LYS A 224 9.57 -6.30 -3.39
CA LYS A 224 9.30 -4.86 -3.15
C LYS A 224 8.15 -4.39 -4.03
N LEU A 225 7.13 -3.78 -3.43
CA LEU A 225 5.95 -3.30 -4.15
C LEU A 225 6.07 -1.84 -4.61
N LYS A 226 5.27 -1.48 -5.62
CA LYS A 226 5.18 -0.13 -6.19
C LYS A 226 4.62 0.95 -5.25
N HIS A 227 3.91 0.57 -4.19
CA HIS A 227 3.26 1.52 -3.29
C HIS A 227 4.25 2.07 -2.27
N MET A 228 4.86 3.20 -2.60
CA MET A 228 5.78 3.94 -1.72
C MET A 228 5.05 5.11 -1.02
N VAL A 229 5.49 5.44 0.19
CA VAL A 229 4.93 6.57 0.98
C VAL A 229 5.19 7.91 0.30
N LEU A 230 6.34 8.10 -0.35
CA LEU A 230 6.65 9.32 -1.11
C LEU A 230 5.58 9.63 -2.17
N ASP A 231 5.09 8.59 -2.84
CA ASP A 231 4.03 8.71 -3.85
C ASP A 231 2.63 8.72 -3.23
N LYS A 232 2.48 8.77 -1.90
CA LYS A 232 1.19 8.82 -1.22
C LYS A 232 1.06 9.99 -0.23
N MET A 233 2.16 10.55 0.23
CA MET A 233 2.16 11.70 1.13
C MET A 233 1.46 12.89 0.45
N HIS A 234 0.40 13.37 1.09
CA HIS A 234 -0.42 14.48 0.60
C HIS A 234 -0.88 15.30 1.78
N ALA A 235 -0.69 16.62 1.69
CA ALA A 235 -1.12 17.57 2.70
C ALA A 235 -1.53 18.86 1.99
N ARG A 236 -2.61 19.48 2.48
CA ARG A 236 -3.16 20.71 1.92
C ARG A 236 -3.52 21.64 3.07
N ALA A 237 -3.05 22.89 2.99
CA ALA A 237 -3.45 23.96 3.90
C ALA A 237 -4.53 24.84 3.25
N ARG A 238 -4.17 25.55 2.18
CA ARG A 238 -5.09 26.29 1.29
C ARG A 238 -4.66 25.99 -0.15
N GLY A 239 -5.60 26.10 -1.09
CA GLY A 239 -5.34 25.74 -2.47
C GLY A 239 -6.47 26.18 -3.39
N PRO A 240 -6.40 25.83 -4.68
CA PRO A 240 -7.41 26.19 -5.66
C PRO A 240 -8.79 25.64 -5.29
N ARG A 241 -9.84 26.36 -5.68
CA ARG A 241 -11.23 25.99 -5.48
C ARG A 241 -11.90 25.73 -6.82
N ALA A 242 -12.85 24.81 -6.85
CA ALA A 242 -13.69 24.58 -8.02
C ALA A 242 -14.49 25.84 -8.35
N VAL A 243 -14.63 26.17 -9.64
CA VAL A 243 -15.33 27.41 -10.05
C VAL A 243 -16.81 27.37 -9.70
N LEU A 244 -17.47 26.22 -9.93
CA LEU A 244 -18.90 26.07 -9.71
C LEU A 244 -19.25 26.12 -8.21
N THR A 245 -18.70 25.21 -7.41
CA THR A 245 -19.08 25.02 -6.00
C THR A 245 -18.22 25.82 -5.02
N ARG A 246 -17.12 26.44 -5.47
CA ARG A 246 -16.11 27.09 -4.61
C ARG A 246 -15.54 26.21 -3.50
N GLN A 247 -15.73 24.90 -3.59
CA GLN A 247 -15.15 23.92 -2.68
C GLN A 247 -13.71 23.59 -3.08
N PRO A 248 -12.91 23.04 -2.16
CA PRO A 248 -11.60 22.47 -2.49
C PRO A 248 -11.65 21.54 -3.72
N THR A 249 -10.67 21.68 -4.62
CA THR A 249 -10.50 20.78 -5.77
C THR A 249 -10.41 19.30 -5.38
N GLU A 250 -10.79 18.42 -6.30
CA GLU A 250 -10.65 16.98 -6.13
C GLU A 250 -9.29 16.47 -6.64
N GLY A 251 -8.80 15.41 -6.00
CA GLY A 251 -7.65 14.64 -6.45
C GLY A 251 -6.29 15.24 -6.08
N ARG A 252 -5.34 14.35 -5.74
CA ARG A 252 -4.00 14.74 -5.29
C ARG A 252 -3.22 15.56 -6.33
N SER A 253 -3.33 15.20 -7.61
CA SER A 253 -2.61 15.90 -8.69
C SER A 253 -3.02 17.37 -8.86
N ARG A 254 -4.17 17.77 -8.32
CA ARG A 254 -4.71 19.14 -8.36
C ARG A 254 -4.68 19.81 -6.99
N ASP A 255 -3.77 19.36 -6.13
CA ASP A 255 -3.67 19.77 -4.73
C ASP A 255 -5.02 19.68 -4.00
N GLY A 256 -5.73 18.57 -4.23
CA GLY A 256 -7.11 18.40 -3.79
C GLY A 256 -7.27 18.28 -2.28
N GLY A 257 -8.43 18.63 -1.75
CA GLY A 257 -8.76 18.43 -0.34
C GLY A 257 -9.05 16.96 -0.01
N LEU A 258 -8.98 16.62 1.27
CA LEU A 258 -9.57 15.37 1.76
C LEU A 258 -11.08 15.59 1.96
N ARG A 259 -11.86 14.60 1.57
CA ARG A 259 -13.32 14.65 1.71
C ARG A 259 -13.70 14.16 3.11
N LEU A 260 -14.48 14.98 3.82
CA LEU A 260 -15.24 14.55 4.98
C LEU A 260 -16.63 14.13 4.47
N GLY A 261 -16.92 12.84 4.51
CA GLY A 261 -18.13 12.26 3.95
C GLY A 261 -19.30 12.24 4.93
N GLU A 262 -20.38 11.61 4.49
CA GLU A 262 -21.60 11.48 5.28
C GLU A 262 -21.38 10.60 6.53
N MET A 263 -20.61 9.52 6.40
CA MET A 263 -20.31 8.63 7.53
C MET A 263 -19.47 9.33 8.60
N GLU A 264 -18.47 10.15 8.21
CA GLU A 264 -17.66 10.90 9.16
C GLU A 264 -18.47 12.00 9.87
N ARG A 265 -19.42 12.64 9.17
CA ARG A 265 -20.36 13.58 9.78
C ARG A 265 -21.19 12.88 10.85
N ASP A 266 -21.72 11.69 10.57
CA ASP A 266 -22.59 10.97 11.50
C ASP A 266 -21.82 10.55 12.77
N CYS A 267 -20.55 10.18 12.63
CA CYS A 267 -19.66 9.97 13.78
C CYS A 267 -19.53 11.24 14.65
N LEU A 268 -19.32 12.40 14.04
CA LEU A 268 -19.19 13.67 14.78
C LEU A 268 -20.50 14.09 15.47
N ILE A 269 -21.66 13.79 14.86
CA ILE A 269 -22.97 13.97 15.49
C ILE A 269 -23.11 13.05 16.70
N GLY A 270 -22.68 11.79 16.60
CA GLY A 270 -22.69 10.83 17.71
C GLY A 270 -21.86 11.29 18.92
N TYR A 271 -20.77 12.02 18.70
CA TYR A 271 -20.00 12.65 19.78
C TYR A 271 -20.65 13.92 20.35
N GLY A 272 -21.67 14.48 19.70
CA GLY A 272 -22.28 15.76 20.10
C GLY A 272 -21.40 16.99 19.83
N ALA A 273 -20.39 16.88 18.96
CA ALA A 273 -19.40 17.94 18.70
C ALA A 273 -19.92 18.98 17.68
N SER A 274 -20.94 19.76 18.07
CA SER A 274 -21.65 20.71 17.19
C SER A 274 -20.74 21.80 16.60
N MET A 275 -19.85 22.39 17.40
CA MET A 275 -18.96 23.45 16.93
C MET A 275 -17.89 22.92 15.96
N LEU A 276 -17.41 21.68 16.18
CA LEU A 276 -16.45 21.04 15.28
C LEU A 276 -17.09 20.70 13.93
N LEU A 277 -18.36 20.26 13.93
CA LEU A 277 -19.15 20.06 12.71
C LEU A 277 -19.26 21.36 11.90
N LEU A 278 -19.60 22.47 12.57
CA LEU A 278 -19.72 23.78 11.94
C LEU A 278 -18.37 24.27 11.38
N GLU A 279 -17.28 24.08 12.12
CA GLU A 279 -15.94 24.48 11.70
C GLU A 279 -15.45 23.69 10.48
N ARG A 280 -15.68 22.38 10.45
CA ARG A 280 -15.23 21.51 9.35
C ARG A 280 -16.10 21.64 8.10
N LEU A 281 -17.43 21.63 8.26
CA LEU A 281 -18.36 21.62 7.12
C LEU A 281 -18.61 23.00 6.52
N MET A 282 -18.51 24.08 7.30
CA MET A 282 -18.81 25.44 6.83
C MET A 282 -17.56 26.34 6.81
N ILE A 283 -16.94 26.58 7.96
CA ILE A 283 -15.85 27.57 8.09
C ILE A 283 -14.63 27.20 7.24
N SER A 284 -14.18 25.95 7.34
CA SER A 284 -12.97 25.47 6.64
C SER A 284 -13.20 25.07 5.18
N SER A 285 -14.46 24.99 4.74
CA SER A 285 -14.81 24.51 3.39
C SER A 285 -15.18 25.68 2.48
N ASP A 286 -16.43 26.15 2.57
CA ASP A 286 -17.04 27.06 1.61
C ASP A 286 -17.90 28.16 2.27
N ALA A 287 -17.44 28.69 3.41
CA ALA A 287 -18.09 29.84 4.06
C ALA A 287 -18.27 31.02 3.10
N PHE A 288 -19.50 31.54 3.05
CA PHE A 288 -19.87 32.66 2.21
C PHE A 288 -20.88 33.58 2.92
N GLU A 289 -20.79 34.88 2.68
CA GLU A 289 -21.72 35.88 3.19
C GLU A 289 -22.71 36.26 2.08
N VAL A 290 -24.01 36.09 2.35
CA VAL A 290 -25.11 36.41 1.44
C VAL A 290 -25.99 37.50 2.01
N ASP A 291 -26.53 38.33 1.13
CA ASP A 291 -27.56 39.30 1.48
C ASP A 291 -28.94 38.64 1.31
N VAL A 292 -29.78 38.72 2.35
CA VAL A 292 -31.13 38.15 2.38
C VAL A 292 -32.12 39.24 2.77
N CYS A 293 -33.25 39.33 2.08
CA CYS A 293 -34.32 40.26 2.45
C CYS A 293 -35.27 39.62 3.48
N GLY A 294 -35.48 40.29 4.61
CA GLY A 294 -36.35 39.82 5.68
C GLY A 294 -37.85 39.79 5.35
N GLN A 295 -38.30 40.55 4.34
CA GLN A 295 -39.70 40.60 3.94
C GLN A 295 -40.06 39.53 2.89
N CYS A 296 -39.27 39.42 1.82
CA CYS A 296 -39.56 38.47 0.73
C CYS A 296 -38.85 37.11 0.88
N GLY A 297 -37.82 37.03 1.73
CA GLY A 297 -37.05 35.82 1.98
C GLY A 297 -36.12 35.40 0.84
N LEU A 298 -35.92 36.27 -0.16
CA LEU A 298 -35.06 36.01 -1.32
C LEU A 298 -33.65 36.59 -1.11
N LEU A 299 -32.71 36.03 -1.86
CA LEU A 299 -31.33 36.53 -1.91
C LEU A 299 -31.27 37.85 -2.69
N GLY A 300 -30.54 38.82 -2.14
CA GLY A 300 -30.19 40.08 -2.80
C GLY A 300 -28.72 40.14 -3.19
N TYR A 301 -28.28 41.28 -3.71
CA TYR A 301 -26.87 41.57 -3.91
C TYR A 301 -26.56 43.01 -3.51
N SER A 302 -25.36 43.24 -2.98
CA SER A 302 -24.85 44.58 -2.62
C SER A 302 -25.82 45.39 -1.74
N GLY A 303 -26.44 44.74 -0.74
CA GLY A 303 -27.38 45.42 0.16
C GLY A 303 -28.71 45.83 -0.49
N TRP A 304 -29.02 45.33 -1.68
CA TRP A 304 -30.23 45.69 -2.43
C TRP A 304 -31.08 44.45 -2.78
N CYS A 305 -32.40 44.54 -2.53
CA CYS A 305 -33.35 43.53 -2.95
C CYS A 305 -34.02 43.94 -4.27
N HIS A 306 -33.77 43.20 -5.36
CA HIS A 306 -34.41 43.47 -6.65
C HIS A 306 -35.92 43.25 -6.67
N TYR A 307 -36.41 42.30 -5.87
CA TYR A 307 -37.82 41.96 -5.85
C TYR A 307 -38.66 43.05 -5.18
N CYS A 308 -38.22 43.52 -4.00
CA CYS A 308 -38.89 44.58 -3.26
C CYS A 308 -38.47 45.99 -3.71
N LYS A 309 -37.41 46.11 -4.50
CA LYS A 309 -36.77 47.38 -4.91
C LYS A 309 -36.46 48.29 -3.71
N SER A 310 -35.98 47.69 -2.63
CA SER A 310 -35.65 48.38 -1.39
C SER A 310 -34.39 47.80 -0.75
N SER A 311 -33.71 48.62 0.05
CA SER A 311 -32.53 48.25 0.86
C SER A 311 -32.84 48.13 2.35
N CYS A 312 -34.01 48.60 2.80
CA CYS A 312 -34.36 48.70 4.23
C CYS A 312 -34.41 47.37 4.98
N HIS A 313 -34.74 46.27 4.30
CA HIS A 313 -34.95 44.95 4.91
C HIS A 313 -33.86 43.93 4.55
N VAL A 314 -32.71 44.39 4.03
CA VAL A 314 -31.61 43.49 3.66
C VAL A 314 -30.73 43.22 4.89
N SER A 315 -30.34 41.97 5.07
CA SER A 315 -29.48 41.51 6.17
C SER A 315 -28.45 40.52 5.66
N SER A 316 -27.23 40.59 6.18
CA SER A 316 -26.13 39.71 5.80
C SER A 316 -26.14 38.44 6.66
N LEU A 317 -26.14 37.27 6.01
CA LEU A 317 -26.14 35.95 6.64
C LEU A 317 -24.92 35.15 6.20
N ARG A 318 -24.29 34.45 7.14
CA ARG A 318 -23.25 33.45 6.83
C ARG A 318 -23.89 32.12 6.51
N ILE A 319 -23.62 31.58 5.32
CA ILE A 319 -24.15 30.30 4.86
C ILE A 319 -23.09 29.54 4.05
N PRO A 320 -23.11 28.19 3.98
CA PRO A 320 -22.29 27.46 3.03
C PRO A 320 -22.63 27.87 1.58
N TYR A 321 -21.60 28.05 0.76
CA TYR A 321 -21.78 28.43 -0.65
C TYR A 321 -22.56 27.36 -1.43
N ALA A 322 -22.38 26.08 -1.11
CA ALA A 322 -23.17 25.00 -1.70
C ALA A 322 -24.69 25.18 -1.46
N CYS A 323 -25.09 25.70 -0.29
CA CYS A 323 -26.48 25.98 0.02
C CYS A 323 -27.01 27.20 -0.77
N LYS A 324 -26.18 28.24 -0.92
CA LYS A 324 -26.51 29.37 -1.83
C LYS A 324 -26.76 28.87 -3.25
N LEU A 325 -25.88 28.01 -3.77
CA LEU A 325 -26.01 27.45 -5.12
C LEU A 325 -27.30 26.64 -5.25
N LEU A 326 -27.59 25.79 -4.25
CA LEU A 326 -28.83 25.02 -4.21
C LEU A 326 -30.08 25.91 -4.28
N PHE A 327 -30.11 27.04 -3.58
CA PHE A 327 -31.25 27.96 -3.65
C PHE A 327 -31.43 28.57 -5.05
N GLN A 328 -30.34 28.85 -5.77
CA GLN A 328 -30.40 29.35 -7.15
C GLN A 328 -30.89 28.26 -8.12
N GLU A 329 -30.45 27.01 -7.93
CA GLU A 329 -30.92 25.86 -8.72
C GLU A 329 -32.39 25.53 -8.46
N LEU A 330 -32.85 25.61 -7.21
CA LEU A 330 -34.27 25.42 -6.88
C LEU A 330 -35.14 26.52 -7.52
N GLN A 331 -34.69 27.79 -7.45
CA GLN A 331 -35.42 28.90 -8.06
C GLN A 331 -35.53 28.78 -9.58
N SER A 332 -34.51 28.26 -10.27
CA SER A 332 -34.60 28.02 -11.71
C SER A 332 -35.57 26.90 -12.07
N MET A 333 -35.79 25.95 -11.16
CA MET A 333 -36.84 24.92 -11.25
C MET A 333 -38.21 25.39 -10.74
N ASN A 334 -38.38 26.69 -10.48
CA ASN A 334 -39.61 27.30 -9.96
C ASN A 334 -40.03 26.81 -8.55
N ILE A 335 -39.07 26.30 -7.77
CA ILE A 335 -39.25 26.01 -6.35
C ILE A 335 -38.60 27.15 -5.58
N ILE A 336 -39.40 27.96 -4.87
CA ILE A 336 -38.90 29.19 -4.23
C ILE A 336 -38.64 28.94 -2.74
N PRO A 337 -37.37 28.74 -2.31
CA PRO A 337 -37.02 28.68 -0.89
C PRO A 337 -37.05 30.10 -0.31
N ARG A 338 -38.09 30.43 0.47
CA ARG A 338 -38.19 31.70 1.19
C ARG A 338 -37.61 31.56 2.60
N LEU A 339 -36.58 32.34 2.90
CA LEU A 339 -35.96 32.37 4.23
C LEU A 339 -36.74 33.28 5.19
N LYS A 340 -36.89 32.85 6.44
CA LYS A 340 -37.38 33.68 7.54
C LYS A 340 -36.24 33.90 8.53
N LEU A 341 -35.94 35.15 8.83
CA LEU A 341 -34.83 35.52 9.70
C LEU A 341 -35.37 35.94 11.08
N SER A 342 -34.68 35.51 12.14
CA SER A 342 -34.84 36.02 13.51
C SER A 342 -33.50 36.62 13.98
N ARG A 343 -33.53 37.40 15.06
CA ARG A 343 -32.28 37.90 15.66
C ARG A 343 -31.58 36.75 16.37
N TYR A 344 -30.26 36.82 16.45
CA TYR A 344 -29.43 35.81 17.11
C TYR A 344 -29.39 35.97 18.64
N ASN A 345 -29.85 37.11 19.17
CA ASN A 345 -29.89 37.41 20.60
C ASN A 345 -31.19 36.98 21.27
N ASP A 346 -32.23 36.71 20.48
CA ASP A 346 -33.56 36.34 20.95
C ASP A 346 -33.63 34.82 21.18
#